data_AF-A0A844A8F5-F1
#
_entry.id   AF-A0A844A8F5-F1
#
_cell.length_a   1.000
_cell.length_b   1.000
_cell.length_c   1.000
_cell.angle_alpha   90.00
_cell.angle_beta   90.00
_cell.angle_gamma   90.00
#
_symmetry.space_group_name_H-M   'P 1'
#
loop_
_entity.id
_entity.type
_entity.pdbx_description
1 polymer ?
#
loop_
_entity_poly.entity_id
_entity_poly.type
_entity_poly.pdbx_seq_one_letter_code
_entity_poly.pdbx_strand_id
1 'polypeptide(L)'
;MKIEVHAINVLRNVSWDRHFAILAFGDIALPEIQTTIRGCALAKNGKDFIALPPKTTNSKDTAAVQWNIRGDFAWAVRDALMDAYKRMGGEEPPPLTESQQNGINAARRYAEKTKAGSADNDNDDSGVLRTIRIEHEEAERACG
;
A
#
# COMPACT_ATOMS: atom_id res chain seq x y z
N MET A 1 -22.75 7.94 -0.29
CA MET A 1 -22.99 7.89 -1.75
C MET A 1 -23.27 6.45 -2.12
N LYS A 2 -24.29 6.20 -2.92
CA LYS A 2 -24.65 4.88 -3.40
C LYS A 2 -23.79 4.54 -4.62
N ILE A 3 -23.19 3.36 -4.63
CA ILE A 3 -22.41 2.86 -5.76
C ILE A 3 -23.07 1.57 -6.23
N GLU A 4 -23.39 1.52 -7.51
CA GLU A 4 -23.99 0.34 -8.14
C GLU A 4 -22.99 -0.27 -9.13
N VAL A 5 -22.81 -1.58 -9.11
CA VAL A 5 -21.96 -2.28 -10.07
C VAL A 5 -22.83 -2.74 -11.23
N HIS A 6 -22.61 -2.18 -12.42
CA HIS A 6 -23.35 -2.53 -13.64
C HIS A 6 -22.74 -3.71 -14.38
N ALA A 7 -21.42 -3.83 -14.38
CA ALA A 7 -20.70 -4.93 -15.01
C ALA A 7 -19.43 -5.26 -14.22
N ILE A 8 -19.03 -6.53 -14.23
CA ILE A 8 -17.75 -6.97 -13.68
C ILE A 8 -17.20 -8.15 -14.49
N ASN A 9 -15.91 -8.07 -14.82
CA ASN A 9 -15.15 -9.08 -15.53
C ASN A 9 -14.07 -9.62 -14.60
N VAL A 10 -14.25 -10.87 -14.14
CA VAL A 10 -13.32 -11.54 -13.22
C VAL A 10 -12.13 -12.13 -14.00
N LEU A 11 -10.93 -11.88 -13.50
CA LEU A 11 -9.69 -12.50 -14.00
C LEU A 11 -9.53 -13.87 -13.33
N ARG A 12 -9.49 -14.93 -14.13
CA ARG A 12 -9.42 -16.32 -13.63
C ARG A 12 -8.04 -16.76 -13.15
N ASN A 13 -6.97 -16.06 -13.53
CA ASN A 13 -5.61 -16.40 -13.13
C ASN A 13 -5.00 -15.23 -12.35
N VAL A 14 -5.30 -15.19 -11.05
CA VAL A 14 -4.73 -14.20 -10.14
C VAL A 14 -3.43 -14.76 -9.57
N SER A 15 -2.31 -14.12 -9.90
CA SER A 15 -1.02 -14.43 -9.28
C SER A 15 -0.99 -13.93 -7.82
N TRP A 16 -1.53 -14.73 -6.91
CA TRP A 16 -1.68 -14.40 -5.48
C TRP A 16 -0.35 -14.20 -4.73
N ASP A 17 0.72 -14.77 -5.27
CA ASP A 17 2.11 -14.59 -4.84
C ASP A 17 2.60 -13.15 -4.99
N ARG A 18 1.98 -12.38 -5.90
CA ARG A 18 2.38 -10.99 -6.14
C ARG A 18 1.89 -10.07 -5.04
N HIS A 19 2.73 -9.08 -4.73
CA HIS A 19 2.34 -7.97 -3.87
C HIS A 19 1.11 -7.24 -4.44
N PHE A 20 1.09 -7.03 -5.76
CA PHE A 20 0.00 -6.39 -6.48
C PHE A 20 -0.56 -7.32 -7.55
N ALA A 21 -1.88 -7.51 -7.57
CA ALA A 21 -2.58 -8.29 -8.59
C ALA A 21 -3.99 -7.73 -8.84
N ILE A 22 -4.37 -7.54 -10.10
CA ILE A 22 -5.73 -7.14 -10.48
C ILE A 22 -6.61 -8.41 -10.48
N LEU A 23 -7.76 -8.32 -9.85
CA LEU A 23 -8.71 -9.42 -9.67
C LEU A 23 -9.87 -9.32 -10.66
N ALA A 24 -10.34 -8.09 -10.91
CA ALA A 24 -11.44 -7.84 -11.82
C ALA A 24 -11.42 -6.41 -12.33
N PHE A 25 -12.06 -6.20 -13.47
CA PHE A 25 -12.45 -4.88 -13.95
C PHE A 25 -13.96 -4.74 -13.83
N GLY A 26 -14.44 -3.58 -13.42
CA GLY A 26 -15.86 -3.32 -13.28
C GLY A 26 -16.25 -1.91 -13.69
N ASP A 27 -17.52 -1.79 -14.05
CA ASP A 27 -18.17 -0.53 -14.38
C ASP A 27 -19.13 -0.18 -13.25
N ILE A 28 -18.94 1.01 -12.67
CA ILE A 28 -19.75 1.51 -11.55
C ILE A 28 -20.64 2.65 -12.02
N ALA A 29 -21.87 2.66 -11.53
CA ALA A 29 -22.78 3.78 -11.67
C ALA A 29 -22.86 4.59 -10.37
N LEU A 30 -22.96 5.90 -10.55
CA LEU A 30 -23.15 6.90 -9.51
C LEU A 30 -24.47 7.62 -9.80
N PRO A 31 -25.61 7.07 -9.30
CA PRO A 31 -26.95 7.56 -9.65
C PRO A 31 -27.16 9.04 -9.30
N GLU A 32 -26.55 9.51 -8.21
CA GLU A 32 -26.72 10.89 -7.72
C GLU A 32 -26.15 11.93 -8.68
N ILE A 33 -25.18 11.56 -9.52
CA ILE A 33 -24.60 12.42 -10.57
C ILE A 33 -24.84 11.85 -11.98
N GLN A 34 -25.76 10.89 -12.09
CA GLN A 34 -26.20 10.28 -13.35
C GLN A 34 -25.04 9.84 -14.27
N THR A 35 -23.96 9.34 -13.67
CA THR A 35 -22.71 9.03 -14.39
C THR A 35 -22.34 7.57 -14.20
N THR A 36 -21.73 6.97 -15.22
CA THR A 36 -21.09 5.65 -15.14
C THR A 36 -19.59 5.79 -15.37
N ILE A 37 -18.80 5.25 -14.46
CA ILE A 37 -17.35 5.18 -14.58
C ILE A 37 -17.01 3.76 -14.99
N ARG A 38 -16.39 3.62 -16.17
CA ARG A 38 -16.06 2.31 -16.76
C ARG A 38 -14.61 1.97 -16.58
N GLY A 39 -14.31 0.69 -16.41
CA GLY A 39 -12.94 0.17 -16.33
C GLY A 39 -12.24 0.40 -14.99
N CYS A 40 -13.00 0.56 -13.91
CA CYS A 40 -12.44 0.53 -12.55
C CYS A 40 -11.82 -0.84 -12.29
N ALA A 41 -10.73 -0.92 -11.54
CA ALA A 41 -10.09 -2.21 -11.24
C ALA A 41 -10.17 -2.55 -9.76
N LEU A 42 -10.59 -3.76 -9.44
CA LEU A 42 -10.41 -4.35 -8.11
C LEU A 42 -9.05 -5.03 -8.08
N ALA A 43 -8.20 -4.67 -7.12
CA ALA A 43 -6.86 -5.23 -7.01
C ALA A 43 -6.51 -5.62 -5.57
N LYS A 44 -5.73 -6.68 -5.42
CA LYS A 44 -4.97 -6.97 -4.21
C LYS A 44 -3.73 -6.06 -4.16
N ASN A 45 -3.48 -5.47 -3.00
CA ASN A 45 -2.30 -4.68 -2.71
C ASN A 45 -1.76 -5.05 -1.32
N GLY A 46 -0.72 -5.88 -1.30
CA GLY A 46 -0.25 -6.52 -0.07
C GLY A 46 -1.32 -7.40 0.54
N LYS A 47 -1.85 -6.97 1.69
CA LYS A 47 -2.92 -7.64 2.44
C LYS A 47 -4.30 -7.04 2.19
N ASP A 48 -4.34 -5.85 1.61
CA ASP A 48 -5.58 -5.11 1.39
C ASP A 48 -6.10 -5.35 -0.01
N PHE A 49 -7.38 -5.06 -0.19
CA PHE A 49 -7.99 -4.89 -1.50
C PHE A 49 -8.27 -3.42 -1.73
N ILE A 50 -8.01 -2.95 -2.93
CA ILE A 50 -8.20 -1.54 -3.31
C ILE A 50 -8.98 -1.46 -4.62
N ALA A 51 -9.72 -0.35 -4.77
CA ALA A 51 -10.30 0.04 -6.04
C ALA A 51 -9.42 1.08 -6.72
N LEU A 52 -9.01 0.79 -7.95
CA LEU A 52 -8.23 1.69 -8.77
C LEU A 52 -9.14 2.43 -9.76
N PRO A 53 -8.85 3.72 -10.01
CA PRO A 53 -9.53 4.45 -11.07
C PRO A 53 -9.21 3.82 -12.44
N PRO A 54 -10.07 4.05 -13.43
CA PRO A 54 -9.79 3.59 -14.78
C PRO A 54 -8.50 4.20 -15.31
N LYS A 55 -7.68 3.36 -15.93
CA LYS A 55 -6.49 3.81 -16.66
C LYS A 55 -6.84 4.03 -18.12
N THR A 56 -6.54 5.21 -18.64
CA THR A 56 -6.51 5.49 -20.06
C THR A 56 -5.16 5.04 -20.64
N THR A 57 -5.16 4.48 -21.85
CA THR A 57 -3.93 4.09 -22.58
C THR A 57 -3.24 5.29 -23.22
N ASN A 58 -3.95 6.40 -23.44
CA ASN A 58 -3.39 7.63 -23.98
C ASN A 58 -2.87 8.53 -22.85
N SER A 59 -1.56 8.65 -22.72
CA SER A 59 -0.88 9.51 -21.74
C SER A 59 -1.16 11.01 -21.92
N LYS A 60 -1.63 11.43 -23.10
CA LYS A 60 -2.04 12.82 -23.37
C LYS A 60 -3.42 13.15 -22.80
N ASP A 61 -4.27 12.14 -22.60
CA ASP A 61 -5.48 12.23 -21.81
C ASP A 61 -5.14 11.71 -20.41
N THR A 62 -4.46 12.55 -19.62
CA THR A 62 -4.34 12.35 -18.17
C THR A 62 -5.69 11.88 -17.65
N ALA A 63 -5.70 10.71 -17.00
CA ALA A 63 -6.90 9.99 -16.61
C ALA A 63 -7.96 10.95 -16.03
N ALA A 64 -9.03 11.20 -16.78
CA ALA A 64 -10.07 12.18 -16.42
C ALA A 64 -10.73 11.86 -15.08
N VAL A 65 -10.64 10.60 -14.64
CA VAL A 65 -11.13 10.12 -13.35
C VAL A 65 -9.95 9.65 -12.52
N GLN A 66 -9.73 10.29 -11.38
CA GLN A 66 -8.72 9.93 -10.38
C GLN A 66 -9.34 10.04 -8.99
N TRP A 67 -8.87 9.21 -8.07
CA TRP A 67 -9.20 9.32 -6.66
C TRP A 67 -8.05 8.85 -5.78
N ASN A 68 -8.02 9.32 -4.54
CA ASN A 68 -7.15 8.76 -3.52
C ASN A 68 -7.59 7.32 -3.21
N ILE A 69 -6.74 6.34 -3.50
CA ILE A 69 -7.01 4.91 -3.27
C ILE A 69 -7.26 4.54 -1.80
N ARG A 70 -6.89 5.41 -0.85
CA ARG A 70 -7.14 5.26 0.59
C ARG A 70 -8.31 6.12 1.09
N GLY A 71 -8.98 6.86 0.21
CA GLY A 71 -10.10 7.72 0.58
C GLY A 71 -11.43 6.96 0.63
N ASP A 72 -12.41 7.53 1.33
CA ASP A 72 -13.73 6.91 1.56
C ASP A 72 -14.45 6.48 0.28
N PHE A 73 -14.33 7.28 -0.78
CA PHE A 73 -14.90 6.94 -2.08
C PHE A 73 -14.27 5.66 -2.64
N ALA A 74 -12.95 5.53 -2.60
CA ALA A 74 -12.25 4.33 -3.09
C ALA A 74 -12.62 3.08 -2.29
N TRP A 75 -12.81 3.22 -0.96
CA TRP A 75 -13.28 2.13 -0.12
C TRP A 75 -14.71 1.71 -0.44
N ALA A 76 -15.61 2.67 -0.68
CA ALA A 76 -16.98 2.37 -1.09
C ALA A 76 -17.03 1.67 -2.47
N VAL A 77 -16.21 2.11 -3.42
CA VAL A 77 -16.05 1.44 -4.73
C VAL A 77 -15.49 0.03 -4.54
N ARG A 78 -14.45 -0.13 -3.70
CA ARG A 78 -13.85 -1.44 -3.38
C ARG A 78 -14.92 -2.39 -2.87
N ASP A 79 -15.73 -1.96 -1.92
CA ASP A 79 -16.74 -2.82 -1.29
C ASP A 79 -17.81 -3.27 -2.27
N ALA A 80 -18.29 -2.35 -3.11
CA ALA A 80 -19.24 -2.67 -4.17
C ALA A 80 -18.65 -3.66 -5.19
N LEU A 81 -17.41 -3.42 -5.65
CA LEU A 81 -16.73 -4.31 -6.59
C LEU A 81 -16.39 -5.67 -5.97
N MET A 82 -16.00 -5.70 -4.70
CA MET A 82 -15.67 -6.93 -3.98
C MET A 82 -16.91 -7.80 -3.77
N ASP A 83 -18.04 -7.21 -3.41
CA ASP A 83 -19.31 -7.92 -3.30
C ASP A 83 -19.72 -8.53 -4.66
N ALA A 84 -19.65 -7.74 -5.74
CA ALA A 84 -19.91 -8.22 -7.09
C ALA A 84 -18.92 -9.33 -7.53
N TYR A 85 -17.64 -9.20 -7.19
CA TYR A 85 -16.59 -10.19 -7.48
C TYR A 85 -16.90 -11.54 -6.84
N LYS A 86 -17.27 -11.54 -5.55
CA LYS A 86 -17.66 -12.75 -4.83
C LYS A 86 -18.90 -13.40 -5.42
N ARG A 87 -19.92 -12.60 -5.77
CA ARG A 87 -21.15 -13.09 -6.43
C ARG A 87 -20.88 -13.74 -7.79
N MET A 88 -19.82 -13.35 -8.48
CA MET A 88 -19.39 -13.93 -9.75
C MET A 88 -18.46 -15.14 -9.61
N GLY A 89 -18.23 -15.63 -8.38
CA GLY A 89 -17.35 -16.78 -8.11
C GLY A 89 -15.87 -16.42 -8.13
N GLY A 90 -15.52 -15.15 -7.89
CA GLY A 90 -14.14 -14.73 -7.75
C GLY A 90 -13.45 -15.43 -6.57
N GLU A 91 -12.22 -15.89 -6.80
CA GLU A 91 -11.41 -16.57 -5.80
C GLU A 91 -10.84 -15.59 -4.77
N GLU A 92 -10.74 -16.00 -3.51
CA GLU A 92 -10.03 -15.25 -2.48
C GLU A 92 -8.57 -15.71 -2.39
N PRO A 93 -7.63 -14.85 -1.94
CA PRO A 93 -6.25 -15.25 -1.75
C PRO A 93 -6.19 -16.45 -0.79
N PRO A 94 -5.32 -17.44 -1.05
CA PRO A 94 -5.09 -18.50 -0.10
C PRO A 94 -4.58 -17.90 1.22
N PRO A 95 -4.86 -18.57 2.36
CA PRO A 95 -4.31 -18.14 3.64
C PRO A 95 -2.78 -18.00 3.55
N LEU A 96 -2.25 -16.99 4.24
CA LEU A 96 -0.82 -16.72 4.25
C LEU A 96 -0.05 -17.95 4.73
N THR A 97 1.06 -18.25 4.05
CA THR A 97 1.99 -19.29 4.50
C THR A 97 2.66 -18.89 5.82
N GLU A 98 3.10 -19.87 6.62
CA GLU A 98 3.81 -19.61 7.89
C GLU A 98 5.02 -18.68 7.71
N SER A 99 5.77 -18.86 6.61
CA SER A 99 6.93 -18.01 6.27
C SER A 99 6.53 -16.54 6.07
N GLN A 100 5.45 -16.28 5.32
CA GLN A 100 4.93 -14.93 5.11
C GLN A 100 4.41 -14.31 6.42
N GLN A 101 3.70 -15.11 7.23
CA GLN A 101 3.21 -14.68 8.54
C GLN A 101 4.36 -14.32 9.49
N ASN A 102 5.44 -15.12 9.47
CA ASN A 102 6.65 -14.87 10.26
C ASN A 102 7.38 -13.61 9.82
N GLY A 103 7.49 -13.35 8.51
CA GLY A 103 8.07 -12.11 7.97
C GLY A 103 7.30 -10.85 8.40
N ILE A 104 5.96 -10.91 8.38
CA ILE A 104 5.09 -9.84 8.90
C ILE A 104 5.34 -9.60 10.38
N ASN A 105 5.39 -10.68 11.18
CA ASN A 105 5.62 -10.58 12.62
C ASN A 105 7.01 -10.02 12.93
N ALA A 106 8.03 -10.40 12.16
CA ALA A 106 9.36 -9.83 12.27
C ALA A 106 9.37 -8.33 11.98
N ALA A 107 8.78 -7.89 10.85
CA ALA A 107 8.67 -6.47 10.52
C ALA A 107 7.94 -5.66 11.61
N ARG A 108 6.88 -6.23 12.21
CA ARG A 108 6.18 -5.62 13.35
C ARG A 108 7.09 -5.47 14.57
N ARG A 109 7.81 -6.54 14.95
CA ARG A 109 8.77 -6.52 16.07
C ARG A 109 9.88 -5.49 15.85
N TYR A 110 10.39 -5.38 14.62
CA TYR A 110 11.40 -4.37 14.28
C TYR A 110 10.85 -2.96 14.45
N ALA A 111 9.66 -2.65 13.90
CA ALA A 111 9.03 -1.34 14.03
C ALA A 111 8.67 -0.98 15.49
N GLU A 112 8.26 -1.95 16.30
CA GLU A 112 8.05 -1.79 17.75
C GLU A 112 9.36 -1.47 18.47
N LYS A 113 10.46 -2.17 18.12
CA LYS A 113 11.79 -1.94 18.71
C LYS A 113 12.36 -0.57 18.35
N THR A 114 12.17 -0.09 17.11
CA THR A 114 12.59 1.27 16.73
C THR A 114 11.79 2.36 17.42
N LYS A 115 10.51 2.13 17.74
CA LYS A 115 9.69 3.06 18.52
C LYS A 115 10.05 3.07 20.01
N ALA A 116 10.44 1.93 20.56
CA ALA A 116 10.90 1.83 21.95
C ALA A 116 12.32 2.39 22.14
N GLY A 117 13.17 2.33 21.09
CA GLY A 117 14.54 2.86 21.12
C GLY A 117 14.66 4.39 21.03
N SER A 118 13.57 5.13 20.82
CA SER A 118 13.59 6.61 20.79
C SER A 118 13.40 7.25 22.17
N ALA A 119 13.18 6.47 23.24
CA ALA A 119 12.95 6.97 24.59
C ALA A 119 14.13 6.77 25.56
N ASP A 120 15.18 6.03 25.16
CA ASP A 120 16.29 5.66 26.05
C ASP A 120 17.68 5.91 25.45
N ASN A 121 17.77 6.68 24.36
CA ASN A 121 19.07 7.14 23.87
C ASN A 121 19.44 8.44 24.57
N ASP A 122 19.67 8.36 25.89
CA ASP A 122 20.54 9.30 26.57
C ASP A 122 21.87 9.24 25.83
N ASN A 123 22.22 10.35 25.17
CA ASN A 123 23.47 10.53 24.45
C ASN A 123 24.65 10.18 25.37
N ASP A 124 25.21 8.98 25.21
CA ASP A 124 26.59 8.71 25.63
C ASP A 124 27.56 9.34 24.60
N ASP A 125 27.52 10.67 24.52
CA ASP A 125 28.45 11.49 23.74
C ASP A 125 29.87 11.47 24.33
N SER A 126 30.10 10.72 25.42
CA SER A 126 31.39 10.64 26.11
C SER A 126 32.48 9.93 25.28
N GLY A 127 32.09 9.01 24.40
CA GLY A 127 33.01 8.29 23.51
C GLY A 127 33.50 9.16 22.35
N VAL A 128 32.59 9.85 21.67
CA VAL A 128 32.89 10.67 20.48
C VAL A 128 33.67 11.93 20.85
N LEU A 129 33.35 12.56 21.99
CA LEU A 129 34.09 13.73 22.48
C LEU A 129 35.52 13.39 22.93
N ARG A 130 35.79 12.15 23.38
CA ARG A 130 37.16 11.70 23.68
C ARG A 130 38.00 11.56 22.42
N THR A 131 37.44 11.02 21.33
CA THR A 131 38.17 10.81 20.07
C THR A 131 38.53 12.15 19.42
N ILE A 132 37.58 13.10 19.39
CA ILE A 132 37.81 14.43 18.79
C ILE A 132 38.88 15.21 19.57
N ARG A 133 38.93 15.06 20.90
CA ARG A 133 39.92 15.74 21.74
C ARG A 133 41.35 15.22 21.52
N ILE A 134 41.50 13.90 21.31
CA ILE A 134 42.80 13.27 21.03
C ILE A 134 43.32 13.73 19.65
N GLU A 135 42.45 13.77 18.64
CA GLU A 135 42.84 14.23 17.29
C GLU A 135 43.23 15.71 17.26
N HIS A 136 42.59 16.56 18.09
CA HIS A 136 42.94 17.97 18.19
C HIS A 136 44.28 18.20 18.93
N GLU A 137 44.55 17.45 20.00
CA GLU A 137 45.85 17.51 20.72
C GLU A 137 47.02 16.98 19.87
N GLU A 138 46.80 15.97 19.02
CA GLU A 138 47.81 15.47 18.08
C GLU A 138 48.06 16.44 16.92
N ALA A 139 47.02 17.11 16.41
CA ALA A 139 47.15 18.12 15.35
C ALA A 139 47.91 19.38 15.82
N GLU A 140 47.66 19.85 17.05
CA GLU A 140 48.39 20.98 17.63
C GLU A 140 49.87 20.66 17.87
N ARG A 141 50.20 19.41 18.22
CA ARG A 141 51.60 18.97 18.42
C ARG A 141 52.36 18.80 17.10
N ALA A 142 51.66 18.53 16.00
CA ALA A 142 52.27 18.35 14.67
C ALA A 142 52.50 19.66 13.90
N CYS A 143 51.77 20.73 14.27
CA CYS A 143 51.85 22.05 13.62
C CYS A 143 52.56 23.13 14.47
N GLY A 144 53.09 22.76 15.64
CA GLY A 144 53.90 23.62 16.52
C GLY A 144 55.40 23.39 16.36
#